data_AF-A0A3D6CFN9-F1
#
_entry.id   AF-A0A3D6CFN9-F1
#
_cell.length_a   1.000
_cell.length_b   1.000
_cell.length_c   1.000
_cell.angle_alpha   90.00
_cell.angle_beta   90.00
_cell.angle_gamma   90.00
#
_symmetry.space_group_name_H-M   'P 1'
#
loop_
_entity.id
_entity.type
_entity.pdbx_description
1 polymer ?
#
loop_
_entity_poly.entity_id
_entity_poly.type
_entity_poly.pdbx_seq_one_letter_code
_entity_poly.pdbx_strand_id
1 'polypeptide(L)'
;MSPNPNIQAELEQISPTLAALPRNQVFRVPEGYFDQLPADILLTINPLQNSNVPEGYFDQLPAAIMNRIKSSGLDNADQLPSIFNSIPRREVFSVPEGYFDGLAEEVMNRLPKPAPVVRMASRISVFRYAVAAVLTGLVGLSLFNLFNQKDSETAAYSPVIVAEAREILQTNSYDKVLNSISDEEITGYLQASGEDVNTALLASLSNESNLPDADAYLFDESTLEKLMTELNIDDRSNN
;
A
#
# COMPACT_ATOMS: atom_id res chain seq x y z
N MET A 1 -23.34 -31.57 -7.83
CA MET A 1 -24.25 -31.03 -8.86
C MET A 1 -25.19 -32.12 -9.31
N SER A 2 -26.50 -31.94 -9.16
CA SER A 2 -27.48 -32.82 -9.82
C SER A 2 -27.58 -32.44 -11.30
N PRO A 3 -27.67 -33.42 -12.23
CA PRO A 3 -27.79 -33.12 -13.65
C PRO A 3 -29.08 -32.34 -13.96
N ASN A 4 -29.02 -31.40 -14.91
CA ASN A 4 -30.21 -30.72 -15.39
C ASN A 4 -31.09 -31.72 -16.19
N PRO A 5 -32.37 -31.88 -15.84
CA PRO A 5 -33.25 -32.87 -16.45
C PRO A 5 -33.45 -32.66 -17.96
N ASN A 6 -33.43 -31.40 -18.43
CA ASN A 6 -33.58 -31.10 -19.86
C ASN A 6 -32.38 -31.63 -20.67
N ILE A 7 -31.17 -31.48 -20.12
CA ILE A 7 -29.94 -31.95 -20.79
C ILE A 7 -29.89 -33.49 -20.86
N GLN A 8 -30.48 -34.19 -19.88
CA GLN A 8 -30.57 -35.65 -19.92
C GLN A 8 -31.53 -36.13 -21.00
N ALA A 9 -32.72 -35.53 -21.08
CA ALA A 9 -33.72 -35.87 -22.10
C ALA A 9 -33.21 -35.61 -23.53
N GLU A 10 -32.53 -34.48 -23.76
CA GLU A 10 -31.91 -34.16 -25.06
C GLU A 10 -30.81 -35.17 -25.45
N LEU A 11 -29.96 -35.55 -24.49
CA LEU A 11 -28.89 -36.52 -24.76
C LEU A 11 -29.41 -37.93 -24.97
N GLU A 12 -30.45 -38.36 -24.26
CA GLU A 12 -31.10 -39.65 -24.49
C GLU A 12 -31.67 -39.74 -25.91
N GLN A 13 -32.23 -38.64 -26.42
CA GLN A 13 -32.77 -38.56 -27.77
C GLN A 13 -31.67 -38.60 -28.84
N ILE A 14 -30.51 -37.98 -28.60
CA ILE A 14 -29.41 -37.87 -29.57
C ILE A 14 -28.50 -39.11 -29.52
N SER A 15 -28.17 -39.60 -28.33
CA SER A 15 -27.25 -40.71 -28.11
C SER A 15 -27.53 -41.39 -26.75
N PRO A 16 -28.27 -42.52 -26.74
CA PRO A 16 -28.57 -43.25 -25.50
C PRO A 16 -27.30 -43.82 -24.86
N THR A 17 -26.27 -44.13 -25.66
CA THR A 17 -24.97 -44.59 -25.16
C THR A 17 -24.22 -43.49 -24.41
N LEU A 18 -24.26 -42.25 -24.90
CA LEU A 18 -23.65 -41.11 -24.22
C LEU A 18 -24.44 -40.68 -22.97
N ALA A 19 -25.76 -40.79 -23.01
CA ALA A 19 -26.62 -40.52 -21.85
C ALA A 19 -26.38 -41.50 -20.68
N ALA A 20 -26.03 -42.75 -21.00
CA ALA A 20 -25.73 -43.78 -20.01
C ALA A 20 -24.31 -43.69 -19.40
N LEU A 21 -23.42 -42.87 -19.95
CA LEU A 21 -22.06 -42.71 -19.44
C LEU A 21 -22.04 -41.89 -18.14
N PRO A 22 -21.34 -42.34 -17.08
CA PRO A 22 -21.20 -41.57 -15.85
C PRO A 22 -20.42 -40.28 -16.11
N ARG A 23 -20.99 -39.13 -15.76
CA ARG A 23 -20.34 -37.82 -15.81
C ARG A 23 -19.32 -37.65 -14.68
N ASN A 24 -18.26 -38.45 -14.72
CA ASN A 24 -17.13 -38.30 -13.80
C ASN A 24 -16.05 -37.43 -14.45
N GLN A 25 -15.61 -36.39 -13.74
CA GLN A 25 -14.46 -35.59 -14.16
C GLN A 25 -13.19 -36.41 -13.88
N VAL A 26 -12.61 -36.99 -14.93
CA VAL A 26 -11.37 -37.79 -14.87
C VAL A 26 -10.10 -36.92 -14.78
N PHE A 27 -10.22 -35.64 -15.13
CA PHE A 27 -9.13 -34.68 -15.01
C PHE A 27 -9.33 -33.86 -13.75
N ARG A 28 -8.38 -33.99 -12.82
CA ARG A 28 -8.29 -33.14 -11.63
C ARG A 28 -6.88 -32.61 -11.56
N VAL A 29 -6.77 -31.33 -11.26
CA VAL A 29 -5.48 -30.75 -10.89
C VAL A 29 -5.18 -31.10 -9.43
N PRO A 30 -3.90 -31.25 -9.07
CA PRO A 30 -3.50 -31.34 -7.66
C PRO A 30 -3.98 -30.12 -6.86
N GLU A 31 -4.16 -30.33 -5.57
CA GLU A 31 -4.41 -29.22 -4.63
C GLU A 31 -3.22 -28.23 -4.68
N GLY A 32 -3.50 -26.94 -4.74
CA GLY A 32 -2.47 -25.89 -4.84
C GLY A 32 -1.85 -25.69 -6.24
N TYR A 33 -2.29 -26.43 -7.28
CA TYR A 33 -1.76 -26.28 -8.65
C TYR A 33 -1.81 -24.83 -9.15
N PHE A 34 -2.94 -24.15 -8.95
CA PHE A 34 -3.10 -22.77 -9.40
C PHE A 34 -2.39 -21.74 -8.52
N ASP A 35 -2.01 -22.10 -7.29
CA ASP A 35 -1.24 -21.24 -6.39
C ASP A 35 0.25 -21.22 -6.79
N GLN A 36 0.76 -22.33 -7.32
CA GLN A 36 2.15 -22.48 -7.78
C GLN A 36 2.35 -22.06 -9.25
N LEU A 37 1.29 -22.11 -10.05
CA LEU A 37 1.32 -21.80 -11.48
C LEU A 37 1.95 -20.42 -11.82
N PRO A 38 1.69 -19.31 -11.10
CA PRO A 38 2.35 -18.04 -11.38
C PRO A 38 3.86 -18.11 -11.19
N ALA A 39 4.33 -18.78 -10.14
CA ALA A 39 5.75 -18.93 -9.85
C ALA A 39 6.44 -19.80 -10.90
N ASP A 40 5.81 -20.90 -11.30
CA ASP A 40 6.31 -21.81 -12.34
C ASP A 40 6.41 -21.13 -13.71
N ILE A 41 5.41 -20.31 -14.06
CA ILE A 41 5.45 -19.48 -15.27
C ILE A 41 6.61 -18.49 -15.20
N LEU A 42 6.77 -17.77 -14.07
CA LEU A 42 7.87 -16.83 -13.88
C LEU A 42 9.25 -17.50 -13.99
N LEU A 43 9.39 -18.72 -13.44
CA LEU A 43 10.60 -19.51 -13.54
C LEU A 43 10.90 -19.93 -14.98
N THR A 44 9.87 -20.20 -15.77
CA THR A 44 9.97 -20.63 -17.17
C THR A 44 10.25 -19.47 -18.12
N ILE A 45 9.75 -18.26 -17.83
CA ILE A 45 9.99 -17.08 -18.68
C ILE A 45 11.30 -16.36 -18.37
N ASN A 46 11.84 -16.47 -17.15
CA ASN A 46 13.12 -15.85 -16.79
C ASN A 46 14.31 -16.26 -17.68
N PRO A 47 14.50 -17.54 -18.08
CA PRO A 47 15.57 -17.90 -19.02
C PRO A 47 15.37 -17.30 -20.43
N LEU A 48 14.17 -16.84 -20.80
CA LEU A 48 13.92 -16.20 -22.09
C LEU A 48 14.43 -14.75 -22.14
N GLN A 49 14.64 -14.08 -21.00
CA GLN A 49 15.23 -12.73 -20.97
C GLN A 49 16.72 -12.72 -21.38
N ASN A 50 17.40 -13.87 -21.30
CA ASN A 50 18.78 -14.04 -21.78
C ASN A 50 18.84 -14.63 -23.20
N SER A 51 17.80 -14.46 -24.00
CA SER A 51 17.84 -14.79 -25.44
C SER A 51 18.61 -13.73 -26.23
N ASN A 52 19.82 -13.37 -25.78
CA ASN A 52 20.74 -12.59 -26.58
C ASN A 52 21.30 -13.52 -27.67
N VAL A 53 20.68 -13.43 -28.85
CA VAL A 53 21.25 -13.99 -30.07
C VAL A 53 22.65 -13.39 -30.26
N PRO A 54 23.68 -14.22 -30.52
CA PRO A 54 25.03 -13.72 -30.73
C PRO A 54 25.08 -12.63 -31.81
N GLU A 55 25.98 -11.66 -31.62
CA GLU A 55 26.22 -10.63 -32.62
C GLU A 55 26.55 -11.27 -33.98
N GLY A 56 25.86 -10.84 -35.04
CA GLY A 56 26.01 -11.39 -36.39
C GLY A 56 25.25 -12.68 -36.68
N TYR A 57 24.45 -13.23 -35.74
CA TYR A 57 23.62 -14.42 -35.98
C TYR A 57 22.72 -14.25 -37.21
N PHE A 58 22.02 -13.12 -37.32
CA PHE A 58 21.12 -12.87 -38.44
C PHE A 58 21.85 -12.54 -39.75
N ASP A 59 23.07 -12.01 -39.69
CA ASP A 59 23.88 -11.74 -40.89
C ASP A 59 24.41 -13.04 -41.49
N GLN A 60 24.75 -14.02 -40.65
CA GLN A 60 25.32 -15.30 -41.06
C GLN A 60 24.27 -16.38 -41.35
N LEU A 61 23.06 -16.25 -40.77
CA LEU A 61 21.98 -17.23 -40.93
C LEU A 61 21.61 -17.50 -42.40
N PRO A 62 21.41 -16.49 -43.27
CA PRO A 62 21.05 -16.75 -44.68
C PRO A 62 22.10 -17.57 -45.41
N ALA A 63 23.38 -17.23 -45.20
CA ALA A 63 24.50 -17.96 -45.79
C ALA A 63 24.61 -19.37 -45.22
N ALA A 64 24.41 -19.55 -43.91
CA ALA A 64 24.45 -20.85 -43.25
C ALA A 64 23.32 -21.78 -43.74
N ILE A 65 22.10 -21.26 -43.91
CA ILE A 65 20.97 -22.01 -44.48
C ILE A 65 21.28 -22.40 -45.93
N MET A 66 21.74 -21.45 -46.74
CA MET A 66 22.08 -21.71 -48.14
C MET A 66 23.18 -22.77 -48.28
N ASN A 67 24.23 -22.67 -47.47
CA ASN A 67 25.31 -23.66 -47.45
C ASN A 67 24.80 -25.03 -47.01
N ARG A 68 23.89 -25.07 -46.03
CA ARG A 68 23.24 -26.32 -45.59
C ARG A 68 22.43 -26.95 -46.71
N ILE A 69 21.62 -26.17 -47.42
CA ILE A 69 20.82 -26.65 -48.58
C ILE A 69 21.75 -27.21 -49.66
N LYS A 70 22.79 -26.47 -50.05
CA LYS A 70 23.79 -26.93 -51.04
C LYS A 70 24.51 -28.21 -50.60
N SER A 71 24.90 -28.28 -49.34
CA SER A 71 25.58 -29.45 -48.76
C SER A 71 24.66 -30.67 -48.58
N SER A 72 23.34 -30.45 -48.47
CA SER A 72 22.36 -31.52 -48.35
C SER A 72 22.09 -32.27 -49.66
N GLY A 73 22.83 -31.96 -50.73
CA GLY A 73 22.79 -32.69 -51.99
C GLY A 73 21.53 -32.44 -52.84
N LEU A 74 20.62 -31.60 -52.34
CA LEU A 74 19.36 -31.21 -53.00
C LEU A 74 19.56 -30.40 -54.28
N ASP A 75 20.79 -29.94 -54.55
CA ASP A 75 21.17 -29.31 -55.82
C ASP A 75 21.21 -30.31 -56.98
N ASN A 76 21.30 -31.61 -56.70
CA ASN A 76 21.14 -32.65 -57.71
C ASN A 76 19.64 -32.91 -57.90
N ALA A 77 19.10 -32.47 -59.04
CA ALA A 77 17.70 -32.69 -59.43
C ALA A 77 17.28 -34.18 -59.37
N ASP A 78 18.24 -35.10 -59.37
CA ASP A 78 18.04 -36.55 -59.32
C ASP A 78 17.74 -37.10 -57.90
N GLN A 79 18.00 -36.34 -56.83
CA GLN A 79 17.76 -36.77 -55.43
C GLN A 79 16.51 -36.14 -54.81
N LEU A 80 15.86 -35.21 -55.50
CA LEU A 80 14.58 -34.67 -55.08
C LEU A 80 13.48 -35.71 -55.32
N PRO A 81 12.62 -35.99 -54.32
CA PRO A 81 11.46 -36.85 -54.53
C PRO A 81 10.65 -36.38 -55.75
N SER A 82 10.30 -37.29 -56.66
CA SER A 82 9.66 -36.97 -57.96
C SER A 82 8.37 -36.14 -57.83
N ILE A 83 7.75 -36.13 -56.65
CA ILE A 83 6.64 -35.25 -56.29
C ILE A 83 6.98 -33.76 -56.47
N PHE A 84 8.21 -33.32 -56.21
CA PHE A 84 8.59 -31.91 -56.38
C PHE A 84 8.70 -31.50 -57.85
N ASN A 85 8.93 -32.44 -58.77
CA ASN A 85 8.87 -32.18 -60.21
C ASN A 85 7.44 -31.98 -60.71
N SER A 86 6.44 -32.46 -59.95
CA SER A 86 5.01 -32.29 -60.25
C SER A 86 4.41 -31.01 -59.66
N ILE A 87 5.14 -30.32 -58.77
CA ILE A 87 4.69 -29.04 -58.20
C ILE A 87 5.06 -27.93 -59.19
N PRO A 88 4.08 -27.24 -59.79
CA PRO A 88 4.38 -26.14 -60.69
C PRO A 88 5.09 -25.03 -59.90
N ARG A 89 6.28 -24.62 -60.37
CA ARG A 89 6.99 -23.43 -59.87
C ARG A 89 6.25 -22.18 -60.33
N ARG A 90 5.07 -21.97 -59.77
CA ARG A 90 4.25 -20.79 -60.03
C ARG A 90 4.27 -19.94 -58.77
N GLU A 91 4.54 -18.66 -58.95
CA GLU A 91 4.35 -17.66 -57.90
C GLU A 91 2.86 -17.64 -57.54
N VAL A 92 2.51 -18.24 -56.41
CA VAL A 92 1.11 -18.34 -55.93
C VAL A 92 0.60 -17.00 -55.44
N PHE A 93 1.51 -16.08 -55.15
CA PHE A 93 1.24 -14.72 -54.70
C PHE A 93 1.93 -13.77 -55.66
N SER A 94 1.13 -13.05 -56.44
CA SER A 94 1.58 -11.90 -57.20
C SER A 94 0.79 -10.68 -56.74
N VAL A 95 1.47 -9.55 -56.66
CA VAL A 95 0.79 -8.27 -56.45
C VAL A 95 0.40 -7.68 -57.80
N PRO A 96 -0.71 -6.94 -57.89
CA PRO A 96 -1.04 -6.18 -59.09
C PRO A 96 0.06 -5.19 -59.47
N GLU A 97 0.17 -4.88 -60.75
CA GLU A 97 1.05 -3.83 -61.25
C GLU A 97 0.69 -2.49 -60.56
N GLY A 98 1.70 -1.81 -60.01
CA GLY A 98 1.53 -0.56 -59.26
C GLY A 98 1.01 -0.69 -57.82
N TYR A 99 0.89 -1.91 -57.26
CA TYR A 99 0.46 -2.12 -55.85
C TYR A 99 1.28 -1.30 -54.84
N PHE A 100 2.58 -1.11 -55.10
CA PHE A 100 3.48 -0.40 -54.21
C PHE A 100 3.57 1.11 -54.47
N ASP A 101 3.01 1.63 -55.58
CA ASP A 101 3.17 3.03 -55.98
C ASP A 101 2.48 4.01 -55.01
N GLY A 102 1.42 3.57 -54.33
CA GLY A 102 0.68 4.35 -53.33
C GLY A 102 0.69 3.77 -51.91
N LEU A 103 1.29 2.59 -51.72
CA LEU A 103 1.20 1.87 -50.44
C LEU A 103 1.84 2.65 -49.29
N ALA A 104 2.99 3.29 -49.54
CA ALA A 104 3.70 4.05 -48.51
C ALA A 104 2.86 5.24 -48.00
N GLU A 105 2.19 5.95 -48.92
CA GLU A 105 1.32 7.08 -48.58
C GLU A 105 0.05 6.62 -47.87
N GLU A 106 -0.57 5.53 -48.34
CA GLU A 106 -1.74 4.94 -47.70
C GLU A 106 -1.44 4.47 -46.27
N VAL A 107 -0.29 3.83 -46.05
CA VAL A 107 0.15 3.43 -44.71
C VAL A 107 0.37 4.66 -43.83
N MET A 108 1.05 5.69 -44.32
CA MET A 108 1.30 6.92 -43.56
C MET A 108 0.00 7.64 -43.19
N ASN A 109 -1.00 7.65 -44.09
CA ASN A 109 -2.31 8.24 -43.84
C ASN A 109 -3.16 7.44 -42.84
N ARG A 110 -2.93 6.12 -42.74
CA ARG A 110 -3.61 5.24 -41.77
C ARG A 110 -2.96 5.25 -40.39
N LEU A 111 -1.73 5.73 -40.26
CA LEU A 111 -1.09 5.86 -38.95
C LEU A 111 -1.71 7.02 -38.15
N PRO A 112 -2.00 6.83 -36.85
CA PRO A 112 -2.45 7.91 -36.00
C PRO A 112 -1.34 8.98 -35.94
N LYS A 113 -1.69 10.23 -36.27
CA LYS A 113 -0.75 11.36 -36.21
C LYS A 113 -0.18 11.46 -34.79
N PRO A 114 1.15 11.56 -34.62
CA PRO A 114 1.74 11.68 -33.28
C PRO A 114 1.17 12.91 -32.59
N ALA A 115 0.62 12.71 -31.38
CA ALA A 115 0.08 13.80 -30.58
C ALA A 115 1.18 14.84 -30.31
N PRO A 116 0.89 16.15 -30.38
CA PRO A 116 1.89 17.17 -30.13
C PRO A 116 2.42 17.04 -28.69
N VAL A 117 3.71 16.77 -28.56
CA VAL A 117 4.40 16.76 -27.26
C VAL A 117 4.59 18.20 -26.82
N VAL A 118 3.58 18.77 -26.17
CA VAL A 118 3.69 20.10 -25.56
C VAL A 118 4.43 19.96 -24.23
N ARG A 119 5.61 20.59 -24.14
CA ARG A 119 6.33 20.69 -22.87
C ARG A 119 5.52 21.59 -21.95
N MET A 120 4.94 21.02 -20.91
CA MET A 120 4.29 21.81 -19.86
C MET A 120 5.38 22.58 -19.11
N ALA A 121 5.44 23.89 -19.30
CA ALA A 121 6.28 24.75 -18.47
C ALA A 121 5.63 24.85 -17.08
N SER A 122 6.33 24.39 -16.04
CA SER A 122 5.87 24.56 -14.65
C SER A 122 5.97 26.03 -14.27
N ARG A 123 4.87 26.77 -14.43
CA ARG A 123 4.70 28.13 -13.91
C ARG A 123 3.94 28.06 -12.59
N ILE A 124 4.60 27.65 -11.53
CA ILE A 124 4.08 27.82 -10.18
C ILE A 124 5.00 28.80 -9.45
N SER A 125 4.54 30.05 -9.29
CA SER A 125 5.27 31.12 -8.57
C SER A 125 4.72 31.31 -7.15
N VAL A 126 4.75 30.24 -6.36
CA VAL A 126 4.32 30.27 -4.94
C VAL A 126 5.23 31.12 -4.05
N PHE A 127 6.43 31.49 -4.51
CA PHE A 127 7.36 32.34 -3.78
C PHE A 127 6.80 33.73 -3.47
N ARG A 128 5.94 34.28 -4.33
CA ARG A 128 5.35 35.62 -4.10
C ARG A 128 4.33 35.61 -2.96
N TYR A 129 3.64 34.49 -2.77
CA TYR A 129 2.69 34.31 -1.67
C TYR A 129 3.42 33.94 -0.36
N ALA A 130 4.47 33.12 -0.44
CA ALA A 130 5.30 32.75 0.71
C ALA A 130 5.93 33.99 1.38
N VAL A 131 6.46 34.94 0.60
CA VAL A 131 7.04 36.17 1.18
C VAL A 131 5.97 37.02 1.88
N ALA A 132 4.77 37.16 1.32
CA ALA A 132 3.69 37.88 1.98
C ALA A 132 3.26 37.19 3.30
N ALA A 133 3.14 35.86 3.30
CA ALA A 133 2.79 35.08 4.50
C ALA A 133 3.88 35.15 5.59
N VAL A 134 5.15 35.20 5.20
CA VAL A 134 6.26 35.39 6.15
C VAL A 134 6.24 36.80 6.74
N LEU A 135 5.99 37.83 5.93
CA LEU A 135 5.90 39.20 6.42
C LEU A 135 4.69 39.40 7.35
N THR A 136 3.51 38.87 6.98
CA THR A 136 2.33 38.93 7.85
C THR A 136 2.48 38.03 9.08
N GLY A 137 3.15 36.88 8.95
CA GLY A 137 3.48 36.00 10.07
C GLY A 137 4.44 36.65 11.06
N LEU A 138 5.48 37.34 10.60
CA LEU A 138 6.42 38.07 11.46
C LEU A 138 5.76 39.27 12.16
N VAL A 139 4.94 40.04 11.44
CA VAL A 139 4.18 41.15 12.05
C VAL A 139 3.13 40.60 13.04
N GLY A 140 2.42 39.53 12.68
CA GLY A 140 1.46 38.85 13.53
C GLY A 140 2.09 38.29 14.79
N LEU A 141 3.23 37.58 14.69
CA LEU A 141 4.00 37.06 15.83
C LEU A 141 4.56 38.19 16.71
N SER A 142 5.03 39.28 16.09
CA SER A 142 5.56 40.43 16.85
C SER A 142 4.47 41.13 17.65
N LEU A 143 3.26 41.27 17.09
CA LEU A 143 2.11 41.82 17.80
C LEU A 143 1.55 40.83 18.82
N PHE A 144 1.54 39.53 18.50
CA PHE A 144 1.09 38.47 19.38
C PHE A 144 1.97 38.38 20.63
N ASN A 145 3.30 38.52 20.51
CA ASN A 145 4.19 38.55 21.68
C ASN A 145 3.94 39.77 22.58
N LEU A 146 3.57 40.93 22.00
CA LEU A 146 3.22 42.13 22.76
C LEU A 146 1.84 42.04 23.42
N PHE A 147 0.88 41.32 22.82
CA PHE A 147 -0.44 41.09 23.39
C PHE A 147 -0.48 39.90 24.38
N ASN A 148 0.40 38.91 24.20
CA ASN A 148 0.62 37.81 25.14
C ASN A 148 1.55 38.22 26.30
N GLN A 149 1.98 39.49 26.34
CA GLN A 149 2.65 40.13 27.47
C GLN A 149 1.66 40.80 28.43
N LYS A 150 0.39 40.38 28.41
CA LYS A 150 -0.56 40.63 29.48
C LYS A 150 -0.74 39.30 30.22
N ASP A 151 -0.15 39.27 31.41
CA ASP A 151 -0.12 38.19 32.38
C ASP A 151 0.72 36.97 31.97
N SER A 152 2.04 37.18 31.96
CA SER A 152 2.98 36.10 32.23
C SER A 152 3.89 36.55 33.36
N GLU A 153 3.46 36.30 34.59
CA GLU A 153 4.39 36.02 35.68
C GLU A 153 5.28 34.88 35.21
N THR A 154 6.48 35.21 34.74
CA THR A 154 7.55 34.24 34.64
C THR A 154 8.01 34.01 36.06
N ALA A 155 7.47 32.99 36.72
CA ALA A 155 8.01 32.49 37.98
C ALA A 155 9.48 32.11 37.71
N ALA A 156 10.39 33.00 38.11
CA ALA A 156 11.81 32.77 38.00
C ALA A 156 12.17 31.64 38.96
N TYR A 157 12.33 30.42 38.44
CA TYR A 157 12.89 29.33 39.22
C TYR A 157 14.27 29.75 39.71
N SER A 158 14.50 29.60 41.02
CA SER A 158 15.77 30.01 41.60
C SER A 158 16.92 29.21 40.96
N PRO A 159 18.12 29.79 40.82
CA PRO A 159 19.27 29.09 40.23
C PRO A 159 19.65 27.81 40.99
N VAL A 160 19.18 27.68 42.24
CA VAL A 160 19.35 26.49 43.07
C VAL A 160 18.51 25.32 42.55
N ILE A 161 17.23 25.56 42.23
CA ILE A 161 16.31 24.53 41.71
C ILE A 161 16.80 24.02 40.35
N VAL A 162 17.35 24.91 39.53
CA VAL A 162 17.91 24.55 38.22
C VAL A 162 19.21 23.73 38.34
N ALA A 163 20.03 23.99 39.37
CA ALA A 163 21.23 23.21 39.64
C ALA A 163 20.89 21.80 40.12
N GLU A 164 19.92 21.68 41.02
CA GLU A 164 19.41 20.40 41.52
C GLU A 164 18.77 19.57 40.41
N ALA A 165 17.95 20.19 39.56
CA ALA A 165 17.37 19.54 38.38
C ALA A 165 18.44 18.91 37.45
N ARG A 166 19.61 19.56 37.28
CA ARG A 166 20.71 19.01 36.48
C ARG A 166 21.37 17.80 37.12
N GLU A 167 21.47 17.76 38.45
CA GLU A 167 22.05 16.63 39.17
C GLU A 167 21.17 15.38 39.07
N ILE A 168 19.85 15.56 39.16
CA ILE A 168 18.85 14.49 39.00
C ILE A 168 18.95 13.88 37.59
N LEU A 169 19.07 14.73 36.57
CA LEU A 169 19.21 14.30 35.17
C LEU A 169 20.49 13.50 34.92
N GLN A 170 21.59 13.83 35.62
CA GLN A 170 22.86 13.12 35.45
C GLN A 170 22.90 11.79 36.19
N THR A 171 22.31 11.75 37.38
CA THR A 171 22.33 10.57 38.25
C THR A 171 21.15 9.63 38.00
N ASN A 172 20.23 9.99 37.09
CA ASN A 172 18.95 9.32 36.85
C ASN A 172 18.17 9.03 38.15
N SER A 173 18.33 9.87 39.18
CA SER A 173 17.76 9.64 40.51
C SER A 173 16.34 10.20 40.66
N TYR A 174 15.54 10.10 39.59
CA TYR A 174 14.18 10.63 39.55
C TYR A 174 13.30 10.01 40.63
N ASP A 175 13.42 8.71 40.85
CA ASP A 175 12.61 7.97 41.82
C ASP A 175 12.80 8.51 43.24
N LYS A 176 14.01 8.92 43.60
CA LYS A 176 14.31 9.46 44.93
C LYS A 176 13.65 10.82 45.16
N VAL A 177 13.62 11.65 44.12
CA VAL A 177 13.03 12.99 44.18
C VAL A 177 11.52 12.92 44.14
N LEU A 178 10.95 12.09 43.26
CA LEU A 178 9.51 11.87 43.20
C LEU A 178 8.96 11.31 44.51
N ASN A 179 9.66 10.37 45.15
CA ASN A 179 9.27 9.83 46.46
C ASN A 179 9.46 10.81 47.63
N SER A 180 10.10 11.97 47.40
CA SER A 180 10.30 13.00 48.42
C SER A 180 9.29 14.13 48.35
N ILE A 181 8.52 14.23 47.25
CA ILE A 181 7.44 15.19 47.11
C ILE A 181 6.24 14.65 47.92
N SER A 182 5.66 15.49 48.78
CA SER A 182 4.49 15.09 49.58
C SER A 182 3.20 15.20 48.77
N ASP A 183 2.20 14.40 49.15
CA ASP A 183 0.88 14.43 48.50
C ASP A 183 0.19 15.80 48.60
N GLU A 184 0.46 16.55 49.67
CA GLU A 184 -0.04 17.92 49.87
C GLU A 184 0.57 18.92 48.86
N GLU A 185 1.84 18.74 48.51
CA GLU A 185 2.51 19.59 47.52
C GLU A 185 2.03 19.28 46.09
N ILE A 186 1.75 18.00 45.81
CA ILE A 186 1.19 17.55 44.53
C ILE A 186 -0.24 18.07 44.34
N THR A 187 -1.10 17.95 45.35
CA THR A 187 -2.49 18.46 45.28
C THR A 187 -2.52 19.98 45.14
N GLY A 188 -1.66 20.70 45.86
CA GLY A 188 -1.52 22.15 45.73
C GLY A 188 -1.11 22.60 44.32
N TYR A 189 -0.17 21.90 43.69
CA TYR A 189 0.25 22.20 42.33
C TYR A 189 -0.87 21.95 41.30
N LEU A 190 -1.53 20.79 41.38
CA LEU A 190 -2.61 20.43 40.44
C LEU A 190 -3.80 21.41 40.52
N GLN A 191 -4.17 21.81 41.75
CA GLN A 191 -5.22 22.79 41.97
C GLN A 191 -4.84 24.19 41.45
N ALA A 192 -3.58 24.60 41.61
CA ALA A 192 -3.09 25.88 41.10
C ALA A 192 -3.02 25.91 39.55
N SER A 193 -2.76 24.77 38.92
CA SER A 193 -2.80 24.64 37.45
C SER A 193 -4.22 24.64 36.85
N GLY A 194 -5.26 24.74 37.68
CA GLY A 194 -6.65 24.78 37.24
C GLY A 194 -7.21 23.42 36.82
N GLU A 195 -6.52 22.33 37.16
CA GLU A 195 -6.98 20.97 36.94
C GLU A 195 -7.92 20.57 38.08
N ASP A 196 -9.06 19.95 37.75
CA ASP A 196 -10.03 19.52 38.75
C ASP A 196 -9.53 18.24 39.43
N VAL A 197 -8.74 18.44 40.48
CA VAL A 197 -8.12 17.37 41.28
C VAL A 197 -9.16 16.39 41.80
N ASN A 198 -10.35 16.87 42.16
CA ASN A 198 -11.46 16.02 42.62
C ASN A 198 -11.92 15.07 41.50
N THR A 199 -12.02 15.57 40.26
CA THR A 199 -12.36 14.75 39.09
C THR A 199 -11.25 13.76 38.74
N ALA A 200 -9.98 14.16 38.84
CA ALA A 200 -8.84 13.27 38.60
C ALA A 200 -8.76 12.14 39.64
N LEU A 201 -8.99 12.46 40.92
CA LEU A 201 -9.07 11.49 42.01
C LEU A 201 -10.25 10.53 41.79
N LEU A 202 -11.43 11.04 41.44
CA LEU A 202 -12.61 10.23 41.14
C LEU A 202 -12.40 9.29 39.93
N ALA A 203 -11.68 9.76 38.90
CA ALA A 203 -11.33 8.94 37.74
C ALA A 203 -10.35 7.81 38.09
N SER A 204 -9.42 8.05 39.03
CA SER A 204 -8.47 7.01 39.48
C SER A 204 -9.16 5.83 40.19
N LEU A 205 -10.30 6.09 40.82
CA LEU A 205 -11.11 5.07 41.51
C LEU A 205 -11.81 4.11 40.54
N SER A 206 -12.02 4.52 39.28
CA SER A 206 -12.72 3.68 38.28
C SER A 206 -11.99 2.38 37.94
N ASN A 207 -10.72 2.25 38.34
CA ASN A 207 -9.95 1.01 38.28
C ASN A 207 -10.27 0.07 39.45
N GLU A 208 -11.51 -0.42 39.56
CA GLU A 208 -12.11 -1.59 40.28
C GLU A 208 -11.56 -2.08 41.66
N SER A 209 -10.45 -1.58 42.17
CA SER A 209 -9.63 -2.27 43.18
C SER A 209 -9.89 -1.77 44.60
N ASN A 210 -10.51 -0.59 44.75
CA ASN A 210 -10.67 0.10 46.03
C ASN A 210 -12.12 0.62 46.25
N LEU A 211 -13.11 0.14 45.50
CA LEU A 211 -14.51 0.50 45.74
C LEU A 211 -15.16 -0.44 46.77
N PRO A 212 -15.96 0.10 47.72
CA PRO A 212 -16.90 -0.69 48.51
C PRO A 212 -17.78 -1.58 47.62
N ASP A 213 -18.21 -2.73 48.15
CA ASP A 213 -19.12 -3.63 47.43
C ASP A 213 -20.44 -2.93 47.09
N ALA A 214 -21.06 -3.34 45.99
CA ALA A 214 -22.23 -2.67 45.42
C ALA A 214 -23.43 -2.65 46.38
N ASP A 215 -23.54 -3.65 47.26
CA ASP A 215 -24.56 -3.71 48.29
C ASP A 215 -24.32 -2.71 49.44
N ALA A 216 -23.07 -2.37 49.74
CA ALA A 216 -22.73 -1.38 50.76
C ALA A 216 -23.35 -0.01 50.45
N TYR A 217 -23.37 0.40 49.18
CA TYR A 217 -24.02 1.65 48.73
C TYR A 217 -25.55 1.63 48.85
N LEU A 218 -26.15 0.44 48.86
CA LEU A 218 -27.60 0.27 48.94
C LEU A 218 -28.09 0.20 50.39
N PHE A 219 -27.25 -0.29 51.31
CA PHE A 219 -27.64 -0.57 52.69
C PHE A 219 -27.01 0.34 53.74
N ASP A 220 -25.95 1.09 53.41
CA ASP A 220 -25.37 2.10 54.31
C ASP A 220 -25.24 3.45 53.57
N GLU A 221 -26.11 4.39 53.94
CA GLU A 221 -26.19 5.75 53.36
C GLU A 221 -24.90 6.56 53.58
N SER A 222 -24.08 6.18 54.58
CA SER A 222 -22.82 6.86 54.90
C SER A 222 -21.62 6.34 54.10
N THR A 223 -21.78 5.31 53.27
CA THR A 223 -20.67 4.71 52.50
C THR A 223 -20.06 5.68 51.50
N LEU A 224 -20.89 6.45 50.80
CA LEU A 224 -20.42 7.47 49.87
C LEU A 224 -19.69 8.60 50.61
N GLU A 225 -20.23 9.05 51.74
CA GLU A 225 -19.64 10.13 52.53
C GLU A 225 -18.28 9.71 53.13
N LYS A 226 -18.17 8.48 53.64
CA LYS A 226 -16.90 7.90 54.11
C LYS A 226 -15.87 7.80 52.99
N LEU A 227 -16.28 7.39 51.78
CA LEU A 227 -15.39 7.29 50.63
C LEU A 227 -14.90 8.68 50.18
N MET A 228 -15.80 9.67 50.11
CA MET A 228 -15.45 11.04 49.73
C MET A 228 -14.50 11.69 50.74
N THR A 229 -14.73 11.45 52.04
CA THR A 229 -13.86 11.97 53.11
C THR A 229 -12.51 11.27 53.15
N GLU A 230 -12.45 9.95 52.93
CA GLU A 230 -11.18 9.21 52.84
C GLU A 230 -10.30 9.69 51.68
N LEU A 231 -10.93 10.11 50.59
CA LEU A 231 -10.25 10.62 49.40
C LEU A 231 -10.01 12.13 49.43
N ASN A 232 -10.36 12.78 50.54
CA ASN A 232 -10.23 14.22 50.73
C ASN A 232 -10.91 15.03 49.60
N ILE A 233 -12.04 14.53 49.09
CA ILE A 233 -12.82 15.16 48.03
C ILE A 233 -13.86 16.08 48.69
N ASP A 234 -13.65 17.38 48.59
CA ASP A 234 -14.61 18.38 49.08
C ASP A 234 -15.87 18.42 48.20
N ASP A 235 -17.03 18.32 48.84
CA ASP A 235 -18.33 18.45 48.18
C ASP A 235 -18.62 19.93 47.87
N ARG A 236 -18.33 20.37 46.64
CA ARG A 236 -18.54 21.76 46.19
C ARG A 236 -20.00 22.10 45.87
N SER A 237 -20.95 21.31 46.35
CA SER A 237 -22.39 21.57 46.27
C SER A 237 -22.80 22.78 47.13
N ASN A 238 -22.42 23.99 46.71
CA ASN A 238 -23.08 25.24 47.09
C ASN A 238 -22.83 26.33 46.03
N ASN A 239 -23.51 26.18 44.89
CA ASN A 239 -24.30 27.24 44.24
C ASN A 239 -25.20 26.65 43.14
#